data_AF-A0A523BLH1-F1
#
_entry.id   AF-A0A523BLH1-F1
#
_cell.length_a   1.000
_cell.length_b   1.000
_cell.length_c   1.000
_cell.angle_alpha   90.00
_cell.angle_beta   90.00
_cell.angle_gamma   90.00
#
_symmetry.space_group_name_H-M   'P 1'
#
loop_
_entity.id
_entity.type
_entity.pdbx_description
1 polymer ?
#
loop_
_entity_poly.entity_id
_entity_poly.type
_entity_poly.pdbx_seq_one_letter_code
_entity_poly.pdbx_strand_id
1 'polypeptide(L)'
;MSDLGITILCLDQGIVIALENRLEDFIIASAKEMGISLNEYGFSNDVDSLHLEISRMRTSEKLLRLLEDLTKRSRRFKELREILRRAEKGECPI
;
A
#
# COMPACT_ATOMS: atom_id res chain seq x y z
N MET A 1 15.06 -6.74 -9.28
CA MET A 1 14.40 -6.95 -7.98
C MET A 1 13.22 -6.00 -7.94
N SER A 2 12.03 -6.51 -7.67
CA SER A 2 10.74 -5.91 -8.02
C SER A 2 10.52 -4.54 -7.38
N ASP A 3 10.46 -3.52 -8.23
CA ASP A 3 10.26 -2.07 -8.02
C ASP A 3 8.96 -1.65 -7.27
N LEU A 4 8.30 -2.60 -6.59
CA LEU A 4 6.97 -2.41 -6.01
C LEU A 4 7.00 -2.24 -4.49
N GLY A 5 8.14 -2.46 -3.83
CA GLY A 5 8.27 -2.31 -2.39
C GLY A 5 7.50 -3.36 -1.59
N ILE A 6 7.34 -4.56 -2.15
CA ILE A 6 6.66 -5.71 -1.52
C ILE A 6 7.65 -6.87 -1.49
N THR A 7 7.92 -7.38 -0.29
CA THR A 7 8.72 -8.57 -0.04
C THR A 7 7.83 -9.70 0.44
N ILE A 8 8.04 -10.89 -0.11
CA ILE A 8 7.26 -12.07 0.22
C ILE A 8 8.23 -13.14 0.72
N LEU A 9 7.93 -13.71 1.89
CA LEU A 9 8.66 -14.82 2.48
C LEU A 9 7.68 -15.96 2.73
N CYS A 10 7.85 -17.07 2.01
CA CYS A 10 7.09 -18.29 2.25
C CYS A 10 7.87 -19.18 3.20
N LEU A 11 7.28 -19.44 4.37
CA LEU A 11 7.84 -20.26 5.44
C LEU A 11 6.99 -21.52 5.60
N ASP A 12 7.56 -22.55 6.22
CA ASP A 12 6.83 -23.81 6.50
C ASP A 12 5.54 -23.60 7.32
N GLN A 13 5.49 -22.50 8.09
CA GLN A 13 4.41 -22.18 9.02
C GLN A 13 3.43 -21.14 8.47
N GLY A 14 3.66 -20.61 7.26
CA GLY A 14 2.82 -19.58 6.66
C GLY A 14 3.55 -18.63 5.72
N ILE A 15 2.86 -17.58 5.29
CA ILE A 15 3.37 -16.60 4.32
C ILE A 15 3.47 -15.25 5.02
N VAL A 16 4.65 -14.63 4.97
CA VAL A 16 4.90 -13.27 5.46
C VAL A 16 4.97 -12.34 4.26
N ILE A 17 4.09 -11.34 4.24
CA ILE A 17 4.07 -10.27 3.24
C ILE A 17 4.49 -8.99 3.96
N ALA A 18 5.67 -8.48 3.61
CA ALA A 18 6.22 -7.25 4.17
C ALA A 18 6.23 -6.16 3.09
N LEU A 19 5.85 -4.95 3.46
CA LEU A 19 6.12 -3.78 2.63
C LEU A 19 7.54 -3.31 2.97
N GLU A 20 8.41 -3.13 1.97
CA GLU A 20 9.84 -2.80 2.17
C GLU A 20 10.06 -1.43 2.83
N ASN A 21 9.02 -0.62 3.00
CA ASN A 21 9.05 0.69 3.66
C ASN A 21 7.83 0.87 4.59
N ARG A 22 7.64 2.10 5.09
CA ARG A 22 6.42 2.47 5.81
C ARG A 22 5.21 2.41 4.88
N LEU A 23 4.02 2.19 5.44
CA LEU A 23 2.77 2.24 4.67
C LEU A 23 2.64 3.58 3.93
N GLU A 24 3.07 4.65 4.56
CA GLU A 24 3.08 6.01 4.03
C GLU A 24 3.93 6.12 2.76
N ASP A 25 5.14 5.56 2.75
CA ASP A 25 5.99 5.51 1.57
C ASP A 25 5.32 4.73 0.43
N PHE A 26 4.67 3.61 0.76
CA PHE A 26 3.93 2.81 -0.21
C PHE A 26 2.76 3.58 -0.81
N ILE A 27 2.01 4.34 -0.01
CA ILE A 27 0.91 5.21 -0.45
C ILE A 27 1.43 6.32 -1.35
N ILE A 28 2.48 7.04 -0.93
CA ILE A 28 3.09 8.14 -1.70
C ILE A 28 3.61 7.62 -3.05
N ALA A 29 4.30 6.49 -3.05
CA ALA A 29 4.81 5.88 -4.28
C ALA A 29 3.66 5.44 -5.21
N SER A 30 2.58 4.90 -4.66
CA SER A 30 1.38 4.51 -5.42
C SER A 30 0.63 5.72 -6.00
N ALA A 31 0.53 6.82 -5.25
CA ALA A 31 -0.05 8.07 -5.73
C ALA A 31 0.77 8.66 -6.89
N LYS A 32 2.11 8.63 -6.75
CA LYS A 32 3.04 9.06 -7.79
C LYS A 32 2.93 8.24 -9.09
N GLU A 33 2.73 6.92 -9.01
CA GLU A 33 2.46 6.08 -10.20
C GLU A 33 1.22 6.53 -10.97
N MET A 34 0.22 7.02 -10.25
CA MET A 34 -1.07 7.40 -10.82
C MET A 34 -1.16 8.87 -11.21
N GLY A 35 -0.13 9.67 -10.90
CA GLY A 35 -0.17 11.13 -11.06
C GLY A 35 -1.18 11.81 -10.13
N ILE A 36 -1.51 11.18 -8.99
CA ILE A 36 -2.43 11.72 -7.98
C ILE A 36 -1.65 12.53 -6.95
N SER A 37 -2.18 13.69 -6.58
CA SER A 37 -1.65 14.51 -5.49
C SER A 37 -2.36 14.18 -4.18
N LEU A 38 -1.61 13.79 -3.14
CA LEU A 38 -2.20 13.51 -1.83
C LEU A 38 -2.88 14.75 -1.21
N ASN A 39 -2.44 15.94 -1.60
CA ASN A 39 -3.04 17.21 -1.17
C ASN A 39 -4.51 17.33 -1.59
N GLU A 40 -4.93 16.71 -2.71
CA GLU A 40 -6.33 16.69 -3.17
C GLU A 40 -7.26 15.96 -2.18
N TYR A 41 -6.69 15.04 -1.41
CA TYR A 41 -7.36 14.29 -0.35
C TYR A 41 -7.12 14.91 1.03
N GLY A 42 -6.39 16.04 1.10
CA GLY A 42 -6.05 16.75 2.33
C GLY A 42 -4.95 16.08 3.15
N PHE A 43 -4.04 15.34 2.50
CA PHE A 43 -2.90 14.70 3.12
C PHE A 43 -1.57 15.28 2.61
N SER A 44 -0.55 15.26 3.46
CA SER A 44 0.81 15.67 3.09
C SER A 44 1.50 14.63 2.19
N ASN A 45 2.41 15.09 1.34
CA ASN A 45 3.33 14.23 0.58
C ASN A 45 4.62 13.89 1.35
N ASP A 46 4.78 14.45 2.56
CA ASP A 46 5.86 14.12 3.47
C ASP A 46 5.49 12.90 4.33
N VAL A 47 6.43 11.96 4.44
CA VAL A 47 6.20 10.64 5.07
C VAL A 47 5.85 10.77 6.55
N ASP A 48 6.56 11.63 7.29
CA ASP A 48 6.33 11.81 8.73
C ASP A 48 5.02 12.54 9.01
N SER A 49 4.71 13.55 8.21
CA SER A 49 3.45 14.28 8.27
C SER A 49 2.26 13.36 7.95
N LEU A 50 2.37 12.58 6.88
CA LEU A 50 1.35 11.62 6.47
C LEU A 50 1.10 10.57 7.56
N HIS A 51 2.17 10.10 8.21
CA HIS A 51 2.06 9.15 9.31
C HIS A 51 1.25 9.70 10.48
N LEU A 52 1.51 10.95 10.87
CA LEU A 52 0.76 11.62 11.93
C LEU A 52 -0.70 11.82 11.53
N GLU A 53 -0.97 12.20 10.27
CA GLU A 53 -2.32 12.41 9.75
C GLU A 53 -3.12 11.11 9.74
N ILE A 54 -2.57 10.02 9.19
CA ILE A 54 -3.21 8.70 9.16
C ILE A 54 -3.40 8.17 10.58
N SER A 55 -2.40 8.27 11.45
CA SER A 55 -2.47 7.72 12.82
C SER A 55 -3.48 8.45 13.71
N ARG A 56 -3.65 9.76 13.53
CA ARG A 56 -4.62 10.57 14.29
C ARG A 56 -6.04 10.38 13.79
N MET A 57 -6.21 10.13 12.49
CA MET A 57 -7.51 9.91 11.86
C MET A 57 -7.82 8.42 11.84
N ARG A 58 -8.46 7.87 12.88
CA ARG A 58 -9.10 6.54 12.78
C ARG A 58 -10.02 6.54 11.54
N THR A 59 -9.57 5.88 10.48
CA THR A 59 -10.25 5.66 9.19
C THR A 59 -11.15 6.82 8.75
N SER A 60 -10.57 7.94 8.35
CA SER A 60 -11.34 9.06 7.78
C SER A 60 -11.91 8.70 6.40
N GLU A 61 -13.04 9.31 6.04
CA GLU A 61 -13.63 9.17 4.69
C GLU A 61 -12.63 9.58 3.59
N LYS A 62 -11.76 10.55 3.88
CA LYS A 62 -10.70 11.00 2.97
C LYS A 62 -9.66 9.92 2.72
N LEU A 63 -9.22 9.23 3.77
CA LEU A 63 -8.28 8.11 3.64
C LEU A 63 -8.90 6.96 2.84
N LEU A 64 -10.17 6.64 3.10
CA LEU A 64 -10.87 5.61 2.33
C LEU A 64 -10.96 5.96 0.85
N ARG A 65 -11.37 7.18 0.50
CA ARG A 65 -11.43 7.64 -0.89
C ARG A 65 -10.06 7.57 -1.57
N LEU A 66 -9.00 7.98 -0.88
CA LEU A 66 -7.64 7.87 -1.40
C LEU A 66 -7.30 6.41 -1.71
N LEU A 67 -7.49 5.50 -0.75
CA LEU A 67 -7.18 4.08 -0.93
C LEU A 67 -8.05 3.42 -2.01
N GLU A 68 -9.32 3.79 -2.13
CA GLU A 68 -10.20 3.34 -3.22
C GLU A 68 -9.68 3.76 -4.59
N ASP A 69 -9.18 4.99 -4.71
CA ASP A 69 -8.64 5.45 -5.99
C ASP A 69 -7.29 4.78 -6.31
N LEU A 70 -6.42 4.63 -5.30
CA LEU A 70 -5.15 3.93 -5.46
C LEU A 70 -5.35 2.47 -5.89
N THR A 71 -6.31 1.76 -5.28
CA THR A 71 -6.59 0.35 -5.60
C THR A 71 -7.14 0.14 -7.01
N LYS A 72 -7.75 1.15 -7.66
CA LYS A 72 -8.27 1.01 -9.03
C LYS A 72 -7.18 0.92 -10.09
N ARG A 73 -6.09 1.69 -9.97
CA ARG A 73 -5.11 1.84 -11.06
C ARG A 73 -3.66 1.61 -10.67
N SER A 74 -3.27 1.73 -9.40
CA SER A 74 -1.87 1.55 -9.01
C SER A 74 -1.42 0.11 -9.26
N ARG A 75 -0.24 -0.03 -9.86
CA ARG A 75 0.37 -1.34 -10.09
C ARG A 75 0.73 -1.99 -8.76
N ARG A 76 1.25 -1.22 -7.81
CA ARG A 76 1.59 -1.66 -6.45
C ARG A 76 0.40 -2.28 -5.71
N PHE A 77 -0.74 -1.58 -5.68
CA PHE A 77 -1.94 -2.11 -5.02
C PHE A 77 -2.55 -3.33 -5.74
N LYS A 78 -2.48 -3.37 -7.07
CA LYS A 78 -2.93 -4.55 -7.84
C LYS A 78 -2.08 -5.78 -7.53
N GLU A 79 -0.76 -5.60 -7.50
CA GLU A 79 0.16 -6.68 -7.15
C GLU A 79 -0.07 -7.16 -5.72
N LEU A 80 -0.12 -6.23 -4.76
CA LEU A 80 -0.41 -6.57 -3.36
C LEU A 80 -1.71 -7.36 -3.20
N ARG A 81 -2.77 -6.95 -3.92
CA ARG A 81 -4.04 -7.67 -3.92
C ARG A 81 -3.92 -9.09 -4.46
N GLU A 82 -3.17 -9.28 -5.54
CA GLU A 82 -2.98 -10.61 -6.13
C GLU A 82 -2.14 -11.52 -5.22
N ILE A 83 -1.09 -10.97 -4.61
CA ILE A 83 -0.26 -11.64 -3.60
C ILE A 83 -1.14 -12.12 -2.43
N LEU A 84 -1.97 -11.23 -1.88
CA LEU A 84 -2.88 -11.56 -0.78
C LEU A 84 -3.88 -12.66 -1.19
N ARG A 85 -4.46 -12.56 -2.39
CA ARG A 85 -5.41 -13.56 -2.91
C ARG A 85 -4.78 -14.95 -3.05
N ARG A 86 -3.52 -15.03 -3.47
CA ARG A 86 -2.76 -16.31 -3.54
C ARG A 86 -2.44 -16.82 -2.14
N ALA A 87 -1.99 -15.94 -1.25
CA ALA A 87 -1.67 -16.30 0.14
C ALA A 87 -2.89 -16.84 0.91
N GLU A 88 -4.08 -16.26 0.70
CA GLU A 88 -5.35 -16.76 1.29
C GLU A 88 -5.68 -18.20 0.88
N LYS A 89 -5.17 -18.66 -0.26
CA LYS A 89 -5.32 -20.05 -0.73
C LYS A 89 -4.21 -20.98 -0.27
N GLY A 90 -3.25 -20.47 0.51
CA GLY A 90 -2.03 -21.19 0.88
C GLY A 90 -1.02 -21.33 -0.27
N GLU A 91 -1.22 -20.62 -1.38
CA GLU A 91 -0.29 -20.62 -2.50
C GLU A 91 0.84 -19.62 -2.20
N CYS A 92 2.08 -20.09 -2.20
CA CYS A 92 3.25 -19.21 -2.08
C CYS A 92 3.31 -18.25 -3.30
N PRO A 93 3.17 -16.93 -3.10
CA PRO A 93 3.25 -15.95 -4.16
C PRO A 93 4.72 -15.59 -4.38
N ILE A 94 5.40 -16.34 -5.25
CA ILE A 94 6.73 -16.00 -5.77
C ILE A 94 6.58 -15.29 -7.11
#